data_AF-K0ZNP2-F1
#
_entry.id   AF-K0ZNP2-F1
#
_cell.length_a   1.000
_cell.length_b   1.000
_cell.length_c   1.000
_cell.angle_alpha   90.00
_cell.angle_beta   90.00
_cell.angle_gamma   90.00
#
_symmetry.space_group_name_H-M   'P 1'
#
loop_
_entity.id
_entity.type
_entity.pdbx_description
1 polymer ?
#
loop_
_entity_poly.entity_id
_entity_poly.type
_entity_poly.pdbx_seq_one_letter_code
_entity_poly.pdbx_strand_id
1 'polypeptide(L)'
;GTEAEKAFNSLVAKLARHNYDRLGFEAKDGESDEDELVRQLTISMMIRSNDVEASQVASQIFAAHKENLAGLPAAIRAQVLINEMKDHETKDLVATYLDLYTHATDAVFKRQLAGALAYSIDADNIQTLIGSWKDKFVVKPQDLSSWYLQFLGHQATQETVWVWARENWDWIKAALGGDMSFDSFVIFPSHIFKTEQRLAEYKDFFEPQLSDLALSRNIRMGIKDIAARVDLIKREKAAVEKALKASK
;
A
#
# COMPACT_ATOMS: atom_id res chain seq x y z
N GLY A 1 -11.28 2.94 11.68
CA GLY A 1 -12.28 4.02 11.65
C GLY A 1 -12.44 4.73 12.99
N THR A 2 -11.36 5.29 13.56
CA THR A 2 -11.47 6.15 14.76
C THR A 2 -12.05 7.52 14.40
N GLU A 3 -12.52 8.29 15.39
CA GLU A 3 -12.97 9.68 15.13
C GLU A 3 -11.83 10.56 14.57
N ALA A 4 -10.61 10.37 15.07
CA ALA A 4 -9.44 11.11 14.60
C ALA A 4 -9.08 10.77 13.14
N GLU A 5 -9.20 9.50 12.75
CA GLU A 5 -9.01 9.05 11.38
C GLU A 5 -10.05 9.66 10.44
N LYS A 6 -11.33 9.70 10.84
CA LYS A 6 -12.38 10.38 10.07
C LYS A 6 -12.06 11.87 9.90
N ALA A 7 -11.66 12.55 10.98
CA ALA A 7 -11.29 13.97 10.92
C ALA A 7 -10.05 14.22 10.02
N PHE A 8 -9.06 13.34 10.08
CA PHE A 8 -7.89 13.39 9.20
C PHE A 8 -8.30 13.23 7.72
N ASN A 9 -9.14 12.25 7.41
CA ASN A 9 -9.63 12.05 6.06
C ASN A 9 -10.40 13.28 5.55
N SER A 10 -11.28 13.86 6.37
CA SER A 10 -11.99 15.09 6.02
C SER A 10 -11.03 16.26 5.76
N LEU A 11 -9.97 16.41 6.56
CA LEU A 11 -8.96 17.45 6.34
C LEU A 11 -8.21 17.23 5.02
N VAL A 12 -7.80 16.00 4.71
CA VAL A 12 -7.11 15.67 3.45
C VAL A 12 -8.01 15.95 2.24
N ALA A 13 -9.28 15.53 2.29
CA ALA A 13 -10.25 15.84 1.23
C ALA A 13 -10.41 17.35 1.04
N LYS A 14 -10.54 18.11 2.14
CA LYS A 14 -10.66 19.57 2.12
C LYS A 14 -9.44 20.26 1.48
N LEU A 15 -8.23 19.78 1.75
CA LEU A 15 -7.01 20.32 1.15
C LEU A 15 -6.94 20.05 -0.36
N ALA A 16 -7.43 18.89 -0.80
CA ALA A 16 -7.42 18.51 -2.21
C ALA A 16 -8.60 19.10 -3.01
N ARG A 17 -9.70 19.47 -2.34
CA ARG A 17 -10.99 19.81 -2.96
C ARG A 17 -10.89 20.86 -4.06
N HIS A 18 -10.18 21.97 -3.82
CA HIS A 18 -10.04 23.01 -4.83
C HIS A 18 -9.43 22.50 -6.15
N ASN A 19 -8.36 21.70 -6.07
CA ASN A 19 -7.73 21.14 -7.26
C ASN A 19 -8.58 20.02 -7.87
N TYR A 20 -9.33 19.27 -7.06
CA TYR A 20 -10.26 18.26 -7.55
C TYR A 20 -11.37 18.88 -8.39
N ASP A 21 -12.01 19.93 -7.89
CA ASP A 21 -13.08 20.63 -8.60
C ASP A 21 -12.56 21.26 -9.91
N ARG A 22 -11.30 21.73 -9.89
CA ARG A 22 -10.63 22.30 -11.07
C ARG A 22 -10.24 21.26 -12.11
N LEU A 23 -9.62 20.14 -11.71
CA LEU A 23 -8.94 19.21 -12.61
C LEU A 23 -9.73 17.92 -12.89
N GLY A 24 -10.58 17.48 -11.96
CA GLY A 24 -11.34 16.23 -12.09
C GLY A 24 -10.48 15.00 -12.42
N PHE A 25 -11.10 13.98 -13.01
CA PHE A 25 -10.41 12.79 -13.52
C PHE A 25 -10.01 12.90 -15.00
N GLU A 26 -10.63 13.83 -15.75
CA GLU A 26 -10.45 13.98 -17.18
C GLU A 26 -9.62 15.24 -17.47
N ALA A 27 -8.67 15.11 -18.39
CA ALA A 27 -7.90 16.25 -18.87
C ALA A 27 -8.80 17.22 -19.65
N LYS A 28 -8.53 18.51 -19.50
CA LYS A 28 -9.27 19.61 -20.14
C LYS A 28 -8.36 20.37 -21.11
N ASP A 29 -8.95 20.95 -22.14
CA ASP A 29 -8.21 21.75 -23.11
C ASP A 29 -7.48 22.93 -22.45
N GLY A 30 -6.20 23.08 -22.75
CA GLY A 30 -5.36 24.17 -22.25
C GLY A 30 -4.72 23.92 -20.88
N GLU A 31 -4.87 22.73 -20.29
CA GLU A 31 -4.11 22.33 -19.11
C GLU A 31 -2.61 22.15 -19.42
N SER A 32 -1.75 22.47 -18.45
CA SER A 32 -0.31 22.25 -18.56
C SER A 32 0.09 20.84 -18.09
N ASP A 33 1.34 20.44 -18.35
CA ASP A 33 1.88 19.19 -17.84
C ASP A 33 1.91 19.16 -16.29
N GLU A 34 2.10 20.31 -15.64
CA GLU A 34 2.02 20.40 -14.18
C GLU A 34 0.61 20.13 -13.66
N ASP A 35 -0.44 20.51 -14.40
CA ASP A 35 -1.81 20.20 -14.04
C ASP A 35 -2.07 18.70 -14.04
N GLU A 36 -1.41 17.94 -14.91
CA GLU A 36 -1.45 16.48 -14.84
C GLU A 36 -0.85 15.95 -13.54
N LEU A 37 0.32 16.43 -13.12
CA LEU A 37 0.94 16.01 -11.87
C LEU A 37 0.07 16.37 -10.65
N VAL A 38 -0.52 17.56 -10.65
CA VAL A 38 -1.45 18.00 -9.60
C VAL A 38 -2.70 17.14 -9.59
N ARG A 39 -3.22 16.72 -10.75
CA ARG A 39 -4.35 15.80 -10.86
C ARG A 39 -4.06 14.46 -10.18
N GLN A 40 -2.91 13.85 -10.47
CA GLN A 40 -2.52 12.57 -9.86
C GLN A 40 -2.51 12.64 -8.33
N LEU A 41 -1.88 13.68 -7.78
CA LEU A 41 -1.80 13.90 -6.34
C LEU A 41 -3.17 14.15 -5.72
N THR A 42 -3.97 14.99 -6.37
CA THR A 42 -5.29 15.38 -5.90
C THR A 42 -6.23 14.17 -5.86
N ILE A 43 -6.32 13.41 -6.94
CA ILE A 43 -7.15 12.20 -6.99
C ILE A 43 -6.69 11.19 -5.93
N SER A 44 -5.38 11.00 -5.77
CA SER A 44 -4.84 10.14 -4.72
C SER A 44 -5.30 10.56 -3.31
N MET A 45 -5.30 11.87 -3.02
CA MET A 45 -5.81 12.39 -1.74
C MET A 45 -7.32 12.17 -1.58
N MET A 46 -8.10 12.37 -2.64
CA MET A 46 -9.56 12.17 -2.62
C MET A 46 -9.93 10.69 -2.41
N ILE A 47 -9.32 9.77 -3.17
CA ILE A 47 -9.55 8.33 -3.01
C ILE A 47 -9.06 7.86 -1.63
N ARG A 48 -7.89 8.31 -1.17
CA ARG A 48 -7.38 7.97 0.18
C ARG A 48 -8.30 8.43 1.30
N SER A 49 -8.93 9.59 1.15
CA SER A 49 -9.82 10.15 2.17
C SER A 49 -11.23 9.54 2.15
N ASN A 50 -11.49 8.59 1.25
CA ASN A 50 -12.81 7.99 1.03
C ASN A 50 -13.85 9.05 0.67
N ASP A 51 -13.46 10.02 -0.17
CA ASP A 51 -14.39 11.01 -0.68
C ASP A 51 -15.45 10.34 -1.57
N VAL A 52 -16.72 10.55 -1.22
CA VAL A 52 -17.85 9.81 -1.82
C VAL A 52 -18.00 10.13 -3.31
N GLU A 53 -17.86 11.39 -3.69
CA GLU A 53 -18.00 11.82 -5.07
C GLU A 53 -16.86 11.26 -5.92
N ALA A 54 -15.61 11.42 -5.46
CA ALA A 54 -14.45 10.94 -6.19
C ALA A 54 -14.45 9.40 -6.33
N SER A 55 -14.88 8.66 -5.30
CA SER A 55 -15.04 7.21 -5.38
C SER A 55 -16.09 6.81 -6.42
N GLN A 56 -17.25 7.46 -6.44
CA GLN A 56 -18.29 7.20 -7.44
C GLN A 56 -17.81 7.45 -8.87
N VAL A 57 -17.10 8.57 -9.10
CA VAL A 57 -16.52 8.88 -10.42
C VAL A 57 -15.46 7.84 -10.81
N ALA A 58 -14.59 7.46 -9.88
CA ALA A 58 -13.58 6.42 -10.14
C ALA A 58 -14.22 5.08 -10.53
N SER A 59 -15.27 4.64 -9.85
CA SER A 59 -15.97 3.39 -10.20
C SER A 59 -16.75 3.48 -11.51
N GLN A 60 -17.28 4.64 -11.88
CA GLN A 60 -17.86 4.85 -13.22
C GLN A 60 -16.79 4.71 -14.32
N ILE A 61 -15.62 5.33 -14.11
CA ILE A 61 -14.48 5.21 -15.03
C ILE A 61 -14.00 3.77 -15.12
N PHE A 62 -13.90 3.07 -13.99
CA PHE A 62 -13.55 1.65 -13.94
C PHE A 62 -14.53 0.82 -14.79
N ALA A 63 -15.83 0.98 -14.56
CA ALA A 63 -16.87 0.26 -15.29
C ALA A 63 -16.82 0.51 -16.81
N ALA A 64 -16.51 1.75 -17.23
CA ALA A 64 -16.35 2.10 -18.64
C ALA A 64 -15.10 1.45 -19.29
N HIS A 65 -14.09 1.10 -18.50
CA HIS A 65 -12.82 0.52 -18.98
C HIS A 65 -12.63 -0.95 -18.58
N LYS A 66 -13.65 -1.62 -18.03
CA LYS A 66 -13.52 -2.97 -17.46
C LYS A 66 -12.93 -4.02 -18.42
N GLU A 67 -13.16 -3.86 -19.72
CA GLU A 67 -12.64 -4.77 -20.77
C GLU A 67 -11.19 -4.44 -21.19
N ASN A 68 -10.66 -3.27 -20.81
CA ASN A 68 -9.30 -2.82 -21.10
C ASN A 68 -8.75 -1.87 -20.03
N LEU A 69 -8.47 -2.42 -18.84
CA LEU A 69 -7.94 -1.63 -17.72
C LEU A 69 -6.54 -1.05 -17.98
N ALA A 70 -5.74 -1.67 -18.86
CA ALA A 70 -4.44 -1.13 -19.27
C ALA A 70 -4.58 0.19 -20.05
N GLY A 71 -5.73 0.39 -20.72
CA GLY A 71 -6.05 1.60 -21.47
C GLY A 71 -6.48 2.79 -20.61
N LEU A 72 -6.66 2.62 -19.30
CA LEU A 72 -6.95 3.73 -18.39
C LEU A 72 -5.86 4.82 -18.48
N PRO A 73 -6.23 6.12 -18.50
CA PRO A 73 -5.27 7.21 -18.54
C PRO A 73 -4.24 7.07 -17.41
N ALA A 74 -2.95 7.16 -17.74
CA ALA A 74 -1.86 6.85 -16.82
C ALA A 74 -1.93 7.66 -15.51
N ALA A 75 -2.35 8.93 -15.60
CA ALA A 75 -2.50 9.83 -14.46
C ALA A 75 -3.47 9.33 -13.39
N ILE A 76 -4.55 8.65 -13.79
CA ILE A 76 -5.64 8.26 -12.87
C ILE A 76 -5.68 6.76 -12.61
N ARG A 77 -5.06 5.96 -13.49
CA ARG A 77 -5.18 4.49 -13.51
C ARG A 77 -4.97 3.86 -12.14
N ALA A 78 -3.89 4.21 -11.44
CA ALA A 78 -3.60 3.66 -10.12
C ALA A 78 -4.75 3.88 -9.12
N GLN A 79 -5.32 5.09 -9.10
CA GLN A 79 -6.35 5.46 -8.13
C GLN A 79 -7.71 4.87 -8.49
N VAL A 80 -8.02 4.73 -9.78
CA VAL A 80 -9.21 4.00 -10.25
C VAL A 80 -9.14 2.53 -9.82
N LEU A 81 -7.99 1.88 -10.04
CA LEU A 81 -7.80 0.47 -9.66
C LEU A 81 -7.90 0.26 -8.13
N ILE A 82 -7.26 1.15 -7.36
CA ILE A 82 -7.30 1.14 -5.89
C ILE A 82 -8.73 1.36 -5.38
N ASN A 83 -9.46 2.34 -5.94
CA ASN A 83 -10.83 2.62 -5.53
C ASN A 83 -11.72 1.39 -5.65
N GLU A 84 -11.67 0.72 -6.80
CA GLU A 84 -12.50 -0.45 -7.04
C GLU A 84 -12.17 -1.60 -6.08
N MET A 85 -10.88 -1.83 -5.79
CA MET A 85 -10.49 -2.84 -4.80
C MET A 85 -10.93 -2.48 -3.38
N LYS A 86 -11.01 -1.20 -3.03
CA LYS A 86 -11.44 -0.77 -1.69
C LYS A 86 -12.95 -0.91 -1.48
N ASP A 87 -13.74 -0.49 -2.47
CA ASP A 87 -15.18 -0.28 -2.30
C ASP A 87 -16.03 -1.40 -2.92
N HIS A 88 -15.46 -2.15 -3.87
CA HIS A 88 -16.15 -3.18 -4.66
C HIS A 88 -15.35 -4.49 -4.77
N GLU A 89 -14.57 -4.81 -3.73
CA GLU A 89 -13.81 -6.05 -3.65
C GLU A 89 -14.72 -7.28 -3.87
N THR A 90 -14.31 -8.14 -4.81
CA THR A 90 -14.90 -9.47 -5.04
C THR A 90 -13.82 -10.46 -5.40
N LYS A 91 -14.11 -11.76 -5.25
CA LYS A 91 -13.21 -12.85 -5.70
C LYS A 91 -12.85 -12.71 -7.19
N ASP A 92 -13.81 -12.34 -8.02
CA ASP A 92 -13.62 -12.16 -9.47
C ASP A 92 -12.74 -10.95 -9.80
N LEU A 93 -12.90 -9.83 -9.07
CA LEU A 93 -12.05 -8.65 -9.24
C LEU A 93 -10.59 -8.95 -8.86
N VAL A 94 -10.38 -9.64 -7.74
CA VAL A 94 -9.05 -10.08 -7.29
C VAL A 94 -8.41 -11.00 -8.31
N ALA A 95 -9.16 -11.99 -8.81
CA ALA A 95 -8.68 -12.90 -9.85
C ALA A 95 -8.32 -12.16 -11.15
N THR A 96 -9.13 -11.18 -11.56
CA THR A 96 -8.89 -10.36 -12.75
C THR A 96 -7.63 -9.52 -12.59
N TYR A 97 -7.44 -8.84 -11.45
CA TYR A 97 -6.24 -8.04 -11.22
C TYR A 97 -4.97 -8.89 -11.14
N LEU A 98 -5.06 -10.07 -10.53
CA LEU A 98 -3.94 -11.00 -10.45
C LEU A 98 -3.57 -11.55 -11.84
N ASP A 99 -4.57 -11.95 -12.64
CA ASP A 99 -4.35 -12.41 -14.00
C ASP A 99 -3.72 -11.33 -14.89
N LEU A 100 -4.25 -10.10 -14.84
CA LEU A 100 -3.67 -8.96 -15.55
C LEU A 100 -2.25 -8.68 -15.10
N TYR A 101 -1.97 -8.78 -13.79
CA TYR A 101 -0.62 -8.59 -13.26
C TYR A 101 0.35 -9.65 -13.80
N THR A 102 -0.08 -10.92 -13.85
CA THR A 102 0.73 -12.04 -14.34
C THR A 102 1.08 -11.89 -15.83
N HIS A 103 0.15 -11.40 -16.64
CA HIS A 103 0.30 -11.33 -18.11
C HIS A 103 0.77 -9.96 -18.64
N ALA A 104 0.69 -8.89 -17.85
CA ALA A 104 1.08 -7.56 -18.29
C ALA A 104 2.59 -7.44 -18.57
N THR A 105 2.92 -6.74 -19.65
CA THR A 105 4.30 -6.38 -20.02
C THR A 105 4.73 -5.01 -19.50
N ASP A 106 3.78 -4.09 -19.32
CA ASP A 106 4.02 -2.77 -18.74
C ASP A 106 4.31 -2.88 -17.23
N ALA A 107 5.57 -2.60 -16.85
CA ALA A 107 6.01 -2.64 -15.47
C ALA A 107 5.31 -1.62 -14.56
N VAL A 108 4.86 -0.47 -15.09
CA VAL A 108 4.08 0.51 -14.34
C VAL A 108 2.71 -0.07 -14.02
N PHE A 109 2.02 -0.61 -15.02
CA PHE A 109 0.71 -1.24 -14.82
C PHE A 109 0.77 -2.41 -13.84
N LYS A 110 1.78 -3.28 -13.94
CA LYS A 110 2.00 -4.36 -12.95
C LYS A 110 2.10 -3.82 -11.52
N ARG A 111 2.91 -2.78 -11.30
CA ARG A 111 3.05 -2.18 -9.95
C ARG A 111 1.74 -1.56 -9.47
N GLN A 112 0.96 -0.94 -10.36
CA GLN A 112 -0.34 -0.37 -10.01
C GLN A 112 -1.36 -1.45 -9.63
N LEU A 113 -1.38 -2.58 -10.33
CA LEU A 113 -2.22 -3.75 -9.98
C LEU A 113 -1.81 -4.35 -8.62
N ALA A 114 -0.51 -4.57 -8.40
CA ALA A 114 -0.01 -5.07 -7.11
C ALA A 114 -0.34 -4.10 -5.96
N GLY A 115 -0.19 -2.79 -6.20
CA GLY A 115 -0.58 -1.75 -5.26
C GLY A 115 -2.08 -1.73 -4.97
N ALA A 116 -2.93 -1.96 -5.98
CA ALA A 116 -4.37 -2.06 -5.79
C ALA A 116 -4.76 -3.32 -5.01
N LEU A 117 -4.22 -4.49 -5.36
CA LEU A 117 -4.45 -5.77 -4.65
C LEU A 117 -4.08 -5.69 -3.16
N ALA A 118 -3.11 -4.86 -2.79
CA ALA A 118 -2.72 -4.65 -1.39
C ALA A 118 -3.79 -3.97 -0.53
N TYR A 119 -4.81 -3.36 -1.16
CA TYR A 119 -5.99 -2.78 -0.49
C TYR A 119 -7.11 -3.80 -0.21
N SER A 120 -6.95 -5.07 -0.58
CA SER A 120 -7.87 -6.15 -0.21
C SER A 120 -8.13 -6.15 1.30
N ILE A 121 -9.41 -6.28 1.68
CA ILE A 121 -9.89 -6.31 3.06
C ILE A 121 -10.54 -7.64 3.42
N ASP A 122 -10.98 -8.42 2.43
CA ASP A 122 -11.53 -9.76 2.64
C ASP A 122 -10.44 -10.78 3.02
N ALA A 123 -10.68 -11.52 4.10
CA ALA A 123 -9.67 -12.43 4.64
C ALA A 123 -9.32 -13.59 3.70
N ASP A 124 -10.29 -14.15 2.96
CA ASP A 124 -10.06 -15.24 2.00
C ASP A 124 -9.23 -14.75 0.81
N ASN A 125 -9.55 -13.56 0.31
CA ASN A 125 -8.80 -12.93 -0.78
C ASN A 125 -7.37 -12.62 -0.38
N ILE A 126 -7.15 -12.07 0.82
CA ILE A 126 -5.81 -11.81 1.35
C ILE A 126 -4.99 -13.10 1.43
N GLN A 127 -5.59 -14.19 1.95
CA GLN A 127 -4.92 -15.49 2.02
C GLN A 127 -4.60 -16.04 0.63
N THR A 128 -5.52 -15.91 -0.32
CA THR A 128 -5.31 -16.31 -1.72
C THR A 128 -4.14 -15.55 -2.35
N LEU A 129 -4.09 -14.23 -2.15
CA LEU A 129 -3.02 -13.38 -2.68
C LEU A 129 -1.67 -13.74 -2.08
N ILE A 130 -1.56 -13.86 -0.76
CA ILE A 130 -0.30 -14.20 -0.07
C ILE A 130 0.14 -15.63 -0.38
N GLY A 131 -0.81 -16.56 -0.56
CA GLY A 131 -0.53 -17.93 -0.98
C GLY A 131 0.16 -18.02 -2.35
N SER A 132 -0.08 -17.03 -3.23
CA SER A 132 0.55 -16.99 -4.56
C SER A 132 2.01 -16.52 -4.57
N TRP A 133 2.52 -15.94 -3.47
CA TRP A 133 3.82 -15.26 -3.44
C TRP A 133 5.03 -16.18 -3.64
N LYS A 134 4.89 -17.47 -3.34
CA LYS A 134 5.93 -18.48 -3.58
C LYS A 134 5.88 -19.03 -5.00
N ASP A 135 4.80 -18.79 -5.74
CA ASP A 135 4.68 -19.17 -7.14
C ASP A 135 5.35 -18.13 -8.03
N LYS A 136 6.57 -18.46 -8.50
CA LYS A 136 7.37 -17.61 -9.38
C LYS A 136 6.72 -17.31 -10.74
N PHE A 137 5.69 -18.06 -11.13
CA PHE A 137 4.93 -17.80 -12.36
C PHE A 137 3.83 -16.75 -12.14
N VAL A 138 3.41 -16.55 -10.89
CA VAL A 138 2.50 -15.48 -10.50
C VAL A 138 3.31 -14.26 -10.04
N VAL A 139 3.96 -14.35 -8.87
CA VAL A 139 4.80 -13.28 -8.32
C VAL A 139 6.25 -13.58 -8.62
N LYS A 140 6.83 -12.82 -9.56
CA LYS A 140 8.23 -13.00 -9.94
C LYS A 140 9.15 -12.66 -8.74
N PRO A 141 10.27 -13.38 -8.53
CA PRO A 141 11.15 -13.14 -7.39
C PRO A 141 11.57 -11.67 -7.18
N GLN A 142 11.87 -10.95 -8.27
CA GLN A 142 12.24 -9.54 -8.21
C GLN A 142 11.09 -8.59 -7.81
N ASP A 143 9.84 -9.01 -7.97
CA ASP A 143 8.66 -8.23 -7.60
C ASP A 143 8.26 -8.48 -6.13
N LEU A 144 8.71 -9.60 -5.54
CA LEU A 144 8.24 -10.06 -4.23
C LEU A 144 8.52 -9.07 -3.09
N SER A 145 9.68 -8.42 -3.08
CA SER A 145 9.99 -7.39 -2.08
C SER A 145 9.05 -6.18 -2.17
N SER A 146 8.68 -5.77 -3.40
CA SER A 146 7.68 -4.73 -3.61
C SER A 146 6.29 -5.17 -3.16
N TRP A 147 5.88 -6.42 -3.45
CA TRP A 147 4.61 -6.96 -2.94
C TRP A 147 4.57 -6.97 -1.42
N TYR A 148 5.66 -7.43 -0.79
CA TYR A 148 5.82 -7.41 0.66
C TYR A 148 5.65 -6.00 1.23
N LEU A 149 6.31 -4.99 0.64
CA LEU A 149 6.18 -3.60 1.08
C LEU A 149 4.74 -3.09 1.01
N GLN A 150 4.07 -3.30 -0.14
CA GLN A 150 2.72 -2.79 -0.37
C GLN A 150 1.76 -3.40 0.64
N PHE A 151 1.69 -4.73 0.74
CA PHE A 151 0.75 -5.40 1.63
C PHE A 151 1.11 -5.18 3.12
N LEU A 152 2.39 -5.17 3.50
CA LEU A 152 2.75 -4.88 4.90
C LEU A 152 2.30 -3.47 5.34
N GLY A 153 2.23 -2.52 4.38
CA GLY A 153 1.83 -1.14 4.60
C GLY A 153 0.35 -0.92 4.90
N HIS A 154 -0.53 -1.88 4.60
CA HIS A 154 -1.98 -1.73 4.78
C HIS A 154 -2.50 -2.47 6.01
N GLN A 155 -3.44 -1.85 6.73
CA GLN A 155 -3.91 -2.37 8.02
C GLN A 155 -4.53 -3.77 7.92
N ALA A 156 -5.30 -4.04 6.86
CA ALA A 156 -5.99 -5.31 6.68
C ALA A 156 -5.04 -6.48 6.39
N THR A 157 -3.97 -6.21 5.64
CA THR A 157 -3.01 -7.22 5.17
C THR A 157 -1.77 -7.34 6.08
N GLN A 158 -1.44 -6.32 6.87
CA GLN A 158 -0.20 -6.26 7.64
C GLN A 158 0.08 -7.47 8.54
N GLU A 159 -0.92 -7.93 9.31
CA GLU A 159 -0.73 -9.10 10.19
C GLU A 159 -0.40 -10.35 9.38
N THR A 160 -1.23 -10.66 8.38
CA THR A 160 -1.08 -11.87 7.57
C THR A 160 0.26 -11.90 6.85
N VAL A 161 0.69 -10.77 6.30
CA VAL A 161 1.98 -10.62 5.62
C VAL A 161 3.15 -10.80 6.58
N TRP A 162 3.05 -10.22 7.79
CA TRP A 162 4.10 -10.33 8.79
C TRP A 162 4.22 -11.75 9.35
N VAL A 163 3.10 -12.42 9.59
CA VAL A 163 3.08 -13.84 9.95
C VAL A 163 3.72 -14.67 8.84
N TRP A 164 3.26 -14.50 7.59
CA TRP A 164 3.80 -15.23 6.44
C TRP A 164 5.32 -15.08 6.31
N ALA A 165 5.85 -13.86 6.46
CA ALA A 165 7.28 -13.60 6.33
C ALA A 165 8.10 -14.31 7.41
N ARG A 166 7.60 -14.36 8.65
CA ARG A 166 8.26 -15.08 9.75
C ARG A 166 8.19 -16.60 9.56
N GLU A 167 7.04 -17.13 9.16
CA GLU A 167 6.85 -18.56 8.92
C GLU A 167 7.64 -19.07 7.70
N ASN A 168 7.83 -18.23 6.69
CA ASN A 168 8.54 -18.59 5.46
C ASN A 168 9.97 -18.06 5.42
N TRP A 169 10.54 -17.63 6.55
CA TRP A 169 11.83 -16.96 6.58
C TRP A 169 12.99 -17.78 5.99
N ASP A 170 13.04 -19.08 6.28
CA ASP A 170 14.06 -19.96 5.69
C ASP A 170 13.90 -20.10 4.18
N TRP A 171 12.67 -20.11 3.68
CA TRP A 171 12.41 -20.08 2.25
C TRP A 171 12.82 -18.73 1.63
N ILE A 172 12.53 -17.60 2.29
CA ILE A 172 12.93 -16.27 1.84
C ILE A 172 14.46 -16.19 1.74
N LYS A 173 15.19 -16.64 2.77
CA LYS A 173 16.65 -16.74 2.75
C LYS A 173 17.16 -17.61 1.61
N ALA A 174 16.56 -18.77 1.38
CA ALA A 174 17.00 -19.69 0.33
C ALA A 174 16.69 -19.13 -1.08
N ALA A 175 15.53 -18.49 -1.25
CA ALA A 175 15.08 -17.97 -2.55
C ALA A 175 15.76 -16.65 -2.92
N LEU A 176 16.06 -15.79 -1.93
CA LEU A 176 16.53 -14.42 -2.14
C LEU A 176 17.87 -14.11 -1.47
N GLY A 177 18.50 -14.97 -0.68
CA GLY A 177 19.66 -14.60 0.14
C GLY A 177 20.90 -14.09 -0.62
N GLY A 178 20.99 -14.36 -1.94
CA GLY A 178 22.00 -13.76 -2.82
C GLY A 178 21.49 -12.58 -3.67
N ASP A 179 20.21 -12.24 -3.56
CA ASP A 179 19.53 -11.13 -4.22
C ASP A 179 19.66 -9.85 -3.38
N MET A 180 19.83 -8.71 -4.06
CA MET A 180 19.97 -7.41 -3.40
C MET A 180 18.73 -6.99 -2.58
N SER A 181 17.57 -7.63 -2.81
CA SER A 181 16.32 -7.30 -2.12
C SER A 181 16.07 -8.13 -0.86
N PHE A 182 16.93 -9.08 -0.50
CA PHE A 182 16.72 -9.91 0.70
C PHE A 182 16.62 -9.08 1.99
N ASP A 183 17.49 -8.08 2.14
CA ASP A 183 17.50 -7.22 3.32
C ASP A 183 16.24 -6.34 3.43
N SER A 184 15.47 -6.18 2.34
CA SER A 184 14.20 -5.46 2.33
C SER A 184 13.17 -6.11 3.25
N PHE A 185 13.24 -7.43 3.48
CA PHE A 185 12.37 -8.12 4.43
C PHE A 185 12.66 -7.75 5.89
N VAL A 186 13.85 -7.19 6.17
CA VAL A 186 14.25 -6.66 7.47
C VAL A 186 13.99 -5.16 7.55
N ILE A 187 14.23 -4.43 6.47
CA ILE A 187 14.11 -2.96 6.39
C ILE A 187 12.66 -2.49 6.34
N PHE A 188 11.81 -3.09 5.49
CA PHE A 188 10.45 -2.59 5.31
C PHE A 188 9.58 -2.65 6.57
N PRO A 189 9.63 -3.72 7.39
CA PRO A 189 8.89 -3.71 8.65
C PRO A 189 9.34 -2.58 9.58
N SER A 190 10.63 -2.21 9.60
CA SER A 190 11.07 -1.12 10.47
C SER A 190 10.58 0.25 10.05
N HIS A 191 10.35 0.45 8.75
CA HIS A 191 9.77 1.68 8.23
C HIS A 191 8.26 1.77 8.48
N ILE A 192 7.57 0.63 8.55
CA ILE A 192 6.10 0.54 8.63
C ILE A 192 5.59 0.43 10.07
N PHE A 193 6.25 -0.35 10.92
CA PHE A 193 5.78 -0.69 12.25
C PHE A 193 5.76 0.53 13.17
N LYS A 194 4.64 0.67 13.89
CA LYS A 194 4.28 1.88 14.62
C LYS A 194 3.64 1.61 15.99
N THR A 195 3.72 0.38 16.49
CA THR A 195 3.12 -0.03 17.77
C THR A 195 4.14 -0.74 18.66
N GLU A 196 3.95 -0.69 19.98
CA GLU A 196 4.79 -1.42 20.95
C GLU A 196 4.76 -2.93 20.68
N GLN A 197 3.60 -3.48 20.31
CA GLN A 197 3.47 -4.89 19.92
C GLN A 197 4.37 -5.25 18.73
N ARG A 198 4.31 -4.46 17.64
CA ARG A 198 5.14 -4.72 16.45
C ARG A 198 6.63 -4.57 16.73
N LEU A 199 7.01 -3.64 17.61
CA LEU A 199 8.39 -3.53 18.07
C LEU A 199 8.85 -4.80 18.79
N ALA A 200 8.03 -5.33 19.70
CA ALA A 200 8.34 -6.56 20.42
C ALA A 200 8.47 -7.74 19.46
N GLU A 201 7.50 -7.95 18.58
CA GLU A 201 7.54 -9.03 17.58
C GLU A 201 8.75 -8.93 16.64
N TYR A 202 9.12 -7.71 16.22
CA TYR A 202 10.29 -7.48 15.38
C TYR A 202 11.58 -7.86 16.12
N LYS A 203 11.71 -7.48 17.40
CA LYS A 203 12.86 -7.84 18.24
C LYS A 203 12.94 -9.33 18.45
N ASP A 204 11.85 -9.96 18.90
CA ASP A 204 11.79 -11.39 19.19
C ASP A 204 12.19 -12.22 17.97
N PHE A 205 11.80 -11.78 16.78
CA PHE A 205 12.13 -12.47 15.53
C PHE A 205 13.55 -12.21 15.02
N PHE A 206 14.04 -10.96 15.05
CA PHE A 206 15.31 -10.58 14.42
C PHE A 206 16.51 -10.50 15.36
N GLU A 207 16.34 -10.25 16.66
CA GLU A 207 17.48 -10.21 17.60
C GLU A 207 18.30 -11.53 17.62
N PRO A 208 17.68 -12.73 17.55
CA PRO A 208 18.44 -13.99 17.43
C PRO A 208 19.33 -14.07 16.18
N GLN A 209 19.09 -13.21 15.19
CA GLN A 209 19.79 -13.20 13.89
C GLN A 209 20.92 -12.15 13.84
N LEU A 210 21.21 -11.44 14.93
CA LEU A 210 22.23 -10.39 14.99
C LEU A 210 23.66 -10.87 14.69
N SER A 211 23.93 -12.18 14.74
CA SER A 211 25.21 -12.76 14.33
C SER A 211 25.40 -12.79 12.81
N ASP A 212 24.32 -12.67 12.02
CA ASP A 212 24.41 -12.54 10.58
C ASP A 212 24.90 -11.13 10.22
N LEU A 213 26.15 -11.04 9.76
CA LEU A 213 26.79 -9.77 9.44
C LEU A 213 26.06 -9.01 8.32
N ALA A 214 25.39 -9.70 7.39
CA ALA A 214 24.64 -9.08 6.31
C ALA A 214 23.38 -8.36 6.82
N LEU A 215 22.79 -8.84 7.92
CA LEU A 215 21.54 -8.30 8.48
C LEU A 215 21.75 -7.44 9.73
N SER A 216 22.82 -7.68 10.48
CA SER A 216 23.06 -7.11 11.81
C SER A 216 22.87 -5.59 11.89
N ARG A 217 23.35 -4.84 10.89
CA ARG A 217 23.19 -3.39 10.82
C ARG A 217 21.73 -3.00 10.63
N ASN A 218 21.03 -3.63 9.69
CA ASN A 218 19.64 -3.33 9.36
C ASN A 218 18.71 -3.67 10.53
N ILE A 219 18.95 -4.77 11.24
CA ILE A 219 18.21 -5.14 12.45
C ILE A 219 18.37 -4.08 13.54
N ARG A 220 19.61 -3.67 13.84
CA ARG A 220 19.88 -2.66 14.88
C ARG A 220 19.28 -1.30 14.54
N MET A 221 19.37 -0.86 13.28
CA MET A 221 18.72 0.38 12.84
C MET A 221 17.21 0.24 12.92
N GLY A 222 16.66 -0.88 12.46
CA GLY A 222 15.23 -1.12 12.46
C GLY A 222 14.61 -1.10 13.86
N ILE A 223 15.25 -1.71 14.85
CA ILE A 223 14.82 -1.64 16.25
C ILE A 223 14.75 -0.18 16.74
N LYS A 224 15.77 0.63 16.41
CA LYS A 224 15.82 2.05 16.80
C LYS A 224 14.73 2.87 16.11
N ASP A 225 14.51 2.64 14.81
CA ASP A 225 13.53 3.37 14.02
C ASP A 225 12.11 3.11 14.50
N ILE A 226 11.76 1.84 14.76
CA ILE A 226 10.44 1.47 15.28
C ILE A 226 10.27 2.07 16.68
N ALA A 227 11.26 1.94 17.56
CA ALA A 227 11.18 2.49 18.92
C ALA A 227 10.97 4.01 18.91
N ALA A 228 11.76 4.75 18.12
CA ALA A 228 11.63 6.19 17.99
C ALA A 228 10.25 6.60 17.44
N ARG A 229 9.71 5.84 16.47
CA ARG A 229 8.38 6.08 15.92
C ARG A 229 7.27 5.83 16.95
N VAL A 230 7.38 4.75 17.73
CA VAL A 230 6.45 4.43 18.82
C VAL A 230 6.45 5.54 19.88
N ASP A 231 7.63 6.00 20.30
CA ASP A 231 7.78 7.07 21.29
C ASP A 231 7.21 8.40 20.78
N LEU A 232 7.46 8.74 19.52
CA LEU A 232 6.89 9.93 18.87
C LEU A 232 5.36 9.86 18.86
N ILE A 233 4.78 8.74 18.45
CA ILE A 233 3.32 8.56 18.43
C ILE A 233 2.76 8.69 19.85
N LYS A 234 3.36 8.04 20.84
CA LYS A 234 2.92 8.10 22.24
C LYS A 234 2.89 9.53 22.78
N ARG A 235 3.92 10.32 22.44
CA ARG A 235 4.04 11.72 22.87
C ARG A 235 3.06 12.65 22.16
N GLU A 236 2.93 12.53 20.84
CA GLU A 236 2.22 13.53 20.02
C GLU A 236 0.74 13.19 19.78
N LYS A 237 0.33 11.93 19.98
CA LYS A 237 -1.01 11.45 19.58
C LYS A 237 -2.14 12.34 20.10
N ALA A 238 -2.17 12.63 21.39
CA ALA A 238 -3.25 13.43 21.98
C ALA A 238 -3.32 14.86 21.39
N ALA A 239 -2.16 15.49 21.14
CA ALA A 239 -2.10 16.83 20.56
C ALA A 239 -2.57 16.84 19.10
N VAL A 240 -2.12 15.86 18.31
CA VAL A 240 -2.52 15.70 16.90
C VAL A 240 -4.02 15.41 16.80
N GLU A 241 -4.54 14.47 17.59
CA GLU A 241 -5.98 14.14 17.60
C GLU A 241 -6.84 15.35 17.97
N LYS A 242 -6.39 16.16 18.94
CA LYS A 242 -7.06 17.42 19.30
C LYS A 242 -7.06 18.42 18.13
N ALA A 243 -5.92 18.62 17.47
CA ALA A 243 -5.78 19.55 16.34
C ALA A 243 -6.65 19.12 15.14
N LEU A 244 -6.70 17.83 14.83
CA LEU A 244 -7.55 17.28 13.77
C LEU A 244 -9.03 17.52 14.04
N LYS A 245 -9.48 17.29 15.28
CA LYS A 245 -10.89 17.53 15.66
C LYS A 245 -11.26 19.02 15.62
N ALA A 246 -10.31 19.91 15.89
CA ALA A 246 -10.51 21.36 15.81
C ALA A 246 -10.48 21.91 14.37
N SER A 247 -9.99 21.12 13.41
CA SER A 247 -9.89 21.49 11.99
C SER A 247 -11.16 21.16 11.18
N LYS A 248 -12.20 20.61 11.84
CA LYS A 248 -13.52 20.31 11.25
C LYS A 248 -14.17 21.59 10.72
#